data_AF-A0A2N1UB65-F1
#
_entry.id   AF-A0A2N1UB65-F1
#
_cell.length_a   1.000
_cell.length_b   1.000
_cell.length_c   1.000
_cell.angle_alpha   90.00
_cell.angle_beta   90.00
_cell.angle_gamma   90.00
#
_symmetry.space_group_name_H-M   'P 1'
#
loop_
_entity.id
_entity.type
_entity.pdbx_description
1 polymer ?
#
loop_
_entity_poly.entity_id
_entity_poly.type
_entity_poly.pdbx_seq_one_letter_code
_entity_poly.pdbx_strand_id
1 'polypeptide(L)'
;MKVKATENTENTEKIISTKIDTVINQWFQETMDKINNEIKTNTNTLEDILCPSILPLSFKYCNAALTLLNNNFKLPAMALIQILAEITLRLCWCLYGDNPQKESTDVRAQRWLKQSCKEQQKFLKKLLPSFNANKKKINEQISYFDKKIAEIPYESAGNLYGSLDELNVNLKNDLYPLLYSTFNTAIHPDLLLLSNLIKKDKNKYTFSGDFDDIDSNNIKFYVMTCAFWIVSLVRISYKWDYNDIKAQYLEIKKIHENSTKE
;
A
#
# COMPACT_ATOMS: atom_id res chain seq x y z
N MET A 1 16.21 -37.00 -15.19
CA MET A 1 16.40 -35.56 -15.52
C MET A 1 15.36 -34.62 -14.90
N LYS A 2 14.09 -35.01 -14.69
CA LYS A 2 13.07 -34.14 -14.05
C LYS A 2 13.36 -33.74 -12.58
N VAL A 3 13.95 -34.63 -11.78
CA VAL A 3 14.16 -34.40 -10.32
C VAL A 3 15.12 -33.23 -10.02
N LYS A 4 16.17 -33.03 -10.82
CA LYS A 4 17.14 -31.94 -10.61
C LYS A 4 16.59 -30.54 -10.94
N ALA A 5 15.58 -30.44 -11.80
CA ALA A 5 14.98 -29.15 -12.15
C ALA A 5 14.06 -28.64 -11.04
N THR A 6 13.29 -29.55 -10.41
CA THR A 6 12.35 -29.21 -9.33
C THR A 6 13.09 -28.76 -8.06
N GLU A 7 14.16 -29.45 -7.65
CA GLU A 7 14.98 -29.06 -6.49
C GLU A 7 15.64 -27.68 -6.63
N ASN A 8 16.03 -27.30 -7.86
CA ASN A 8 16.68 -26.01 -8.11
C ASN A 8 15.68 -24.83 -8.05
N THR A 9 14.41 -25.09 -8.40
CA THR A 9 13.34 -24.10 -8.42
C THR A 9 12.86 -23.79 -6.99
N GLU A 10 12.59 -24.83 -6.19
CA GLU A 10 12.17 -24.68 -4.78
C GLU A 10 13.23 -23.94 -3.93
N ASN A 11 14.51 -24.19 -4.19
CA ASN A 11 15.59 -23.51 -3.48
C ASN A 11 15.68 -22.02 -3.87
N THR A 12 15.45 -21.69 -5.14
CA THR A 12 15.46 -20.31 -5.65
C THR A 12 14.30 -19.49 -5.08
N GLU A 13 13.11 -20.05 -5.05
CA GLU A 13 11.91 -19.42 -4.48
C GLU A 13 12.08 -19.09 -2.98
N LYS A 14 12.62 -20.04 -2.21
CA LYS A 14 12.89 -19.85 -0.78
C LYS A 14 13.93 -18.75 -0.52
N ILE A 15 14.95 -18.65 -1.39
CA ILE A 15 15.96 -17.59 -1.32
C ILE A 15 15.34 -16.22 -1.60
N ILE A 16 14.51 -16.09 -2.66
CA ILE A 16 13.84 -14.83 -3.00
C ILE A 16 12.95 -14.37 -1.86
N SER A 17 12.11 -15.27 -1.33
CA SER A 17 11.22 -14.99 -0.20
C SER A 17 11.98 -14.42 1.00
N THR A 18 13.05 -15.10 1.43
CA THR A 18 13.82 -14.68 2.62
C THR A 18 14.52 -13.35 2.38
N LYS A 19 14.99 -13.12 1.14
CA LYS A 19 15.65 -11.88 0.75
C LYS A 19 14.68 -10.69 0.80
N ILE A 20 13.45 -10.84 0.31
CA ILE A 20 12.40 -9.80 0.34
C ILE A 20 12.12 -9.33 1.77
N ASP A 21 11.83 -10.26 2.68
CA ASP A 21 11.51 -9.95 4.08
C ASP A 21 12.67 -9.17 4.74
N THR A 22 13.91 -9.61 4.50
CA THR A 22 15.11 -8.99 5.06
C THR A 22 15.33 -7.57 4.55
N VAL A 23 15.24 -7.33 3.24
CA VAL A 23 15.50 -6.00 2.67
C VAL A 23 14.43 -4.99 3.05
N ILE A 24 13.15 -5.39 3.12
CA ILE A 24 12.06 -4.50 3.54
C ILE A 24 12.31 -4.04 4.98
N ASN A 25 12.60 -4.97 5.89
CA ASN A 25 12.92 -4.64 7.28
C ASN A 25 14.09 -3.66 7.38
N GLN A 26 15.16 -3.91 6.63
CA GLN A 26 16.33 -3.04 6.59
C GLN A 26 15.97 -1.63 6.10
N TRP A 27 15.27 -1.49 4.98
CA TRP A 27 14.94 -0.18 4.39
C TRP A 27 14.10 0.69 5.32
N PHE A 28 13.09 0.11 5.97
CA PHE A 28 12.24 0.83 6.91
C PHE A 28 13.02 1.22 8.17
N GLN A 29 13.81 0.29 8.73
CA GLN A 29 14.59 0.55 9.95
C GLN A 29 15.62 1.67 9.72
N GLU A 30 16.43 1.56 8.68
CA GLU A 30 17.44 2.58 8.36
C GLU A 30 16.83 3.97 8.13
N THR A 31 15.67 4.02 7.46
CA THR A 31 15.02 5.29 7.15
C THR A 31 14.38 5.90 8.40
N MET A 32 13.79 5.08 9.27
CA MET A 32 13.29 5.53 10.58
C MET A 32 14.42 6.01 11.48
N ASP A 33 15.55 5.31 11.52
CA ASP A 33 16.72 5.72 12.30
C ASP A 33 17.28 7.05 11.81
N LYS A 34 17.33 7.28 10.48
CA LYS A 34 17.69 8.59 9.92
C LYS A 34 16.72 9.69 10.35
N ILE A 35 15.41 9.45 10.29
CA ILE A 35 14.42 10.43 10.75
C ILE A 35 14.65 10.78 12.22
N ASN A 36 14.80 9.78 13.09
CA ASN A 36 15.00 9.99 14.53
C ASN A 36 16.29 10.75 14.85
N ASN A 37 17.34 10.59 14.04
CA ASN A 37 18.65 11.20 14.28
C ASN A 37 18.79 12.60 13.66
N GLU A 38 18.21 12.83 12.48
CA GLU A 38 18.47 14.03 11.68
C GLU A 38 17.31 15.05 11.71
N ILE A 39 16.07 14.59 11.86
CA ILE A 39 14.90 15.47 11.83
C ILE A 39 14.60 15.96 13.25
N LYS A 40 15.06 17.19 13.53
CA LYS A 40 14.69 17.90 14.75
C LYS A 40 13.25 18.39 14.59
N THR A 41 12.34 17.91 15.42
CA THR A 41 10.87 18.07 15.40
C THR A 41 10.34 19.51 15.57
N ASN A 42 11.11 20.53 15.17
CA ASN A 42 10.81 21.93 15.42
C ASN A 42 10.01 22.61 14.28
N THR A 43 9.78 21.92 13.16
CA THR A 43 8.95 22.40 12.05
C THR A 43 7.60 21.65 12.06
N ASN A 44 6.51 22.37 12.29
CA ASN A 44 5.14 21.83 12.30
C ASN A 44 4.56 21.73 10.87
N THR A 45 5.35 21.31 9.88
CA THR A 45 4.80 21.12 8.52
C THR A 45 4.01 19.82 8.45
N LEU A 46 3.02 19.73 7.56
CA LEU A 46 2.31 18.46 7.36
C LEU A 46 3.22 17.37 6.80
N GLU A 47 4.29 17.74 6.09
CA GLU A 47 5.31 16.80 5.61
C GLU A 47 6.06 16.13 6.78
N ASP A 48 6.40 16.92 7.81
CA ASP A 48 7.05 16.44 9.05
C ASP A 48 6.13 15.56 9.91
N ILE A 49 4.81 15.61 9.68
CA ILE A 49 3.85 14.67 10.30
C ILE A 49 3.67 13.44 9.41
N LEU A 50 3.56 13.65 8.09
CA LEU A 50 3.24 12.61 7.12
C LEU A 50 4.35 11.56 7.02
N CYS A 51 5.59 11.98 6.77
CA CYS A 51 6.69 11.06 6.50
C CYS A 51 7.04 10.17 7.71
N PRO A 52 7.15 10.69 8.95
CA PRO A 52 7.39 9.84 10.12
C PRO A 52 6.20 8.94 10.49
N SER A 53 4.97 9.34 10.14
CA SER A 53 3.76 8.53 10.43
C SER A 53 3.55 7.40 9.42
N ILE A 54 3.87 7.64 8.14
CA ILE A 54 3.58 6.68 7.06
C ILE A 54 4.51 5.48 7.10
N LEU A 55 5.78 5.66 7.50
CA LEU A 55 6.76 4.58 7.56
C LEU A 55 6.37 3.45 8.54
N PRO A 56 6.12 3.70 9.84
CA PRO A 56 5.78 2.63 10.77
C PRO A 56 4.43 1.99 10.46
N LEU A 57 3.47 2.75 9.91
CA LEU A 57 2.20 2.19 9.46
C LEU A 57 2.39 1.23 8.27
N SER A 58 3.11 1.68 7.25
CA SER A 58 3.37 0.89 6.04
C SER A 58 4.22 -0.33 6.35
N PHE A 59 5.19 -0.20 7.26
CA PHE A 59 6.00 -1.31 7.74
C PHE A 59 5.14 -2.40 8.39
N LYS A 60 4.19 -2.02 9.25
CA LYS A 60 3.24 -2.97 9.86
C LYS A 60 2.37 -3.68 8.81
N TYR A 61 1.88 -2.95 7.81
CA TYR A 61 1.12 -3.56 6.72
C TYR A 61 1.98 -4.50 5.86
N CYS A 62 3.23 -4.13 5.55
CA CYS A 62 4.15 -5.01 4.83
C CYS A 62 4.39 -6.30 5.61
N ASN A 63 4.74 -6.21 6.90
CA ASN A 63 4.97 -7.39 7.73
C ASN A 63 3.73 -8.25 7.90
N ALA A 64 2.55 -7.65 8.03
CA ALA A 64 1.29 -8.39 8.09
C ALA A 64 1.04 -9.16 6.78
N ALA A 65 1.23 -8.52 5.62
CA ALA A 65 1.09 -9.17 4.33
C ALA A 65 2.11 -10.30 4.12
N LEU A 66 3.39 -10.08 4.45
CA LEU A 66 4.44 -11.12 4.36
C LEU A 66 4.17 -12.29 5.30
N THR A 67 3.71 -12.02 6.52
CA THR A 67 3.32 -13.07 7.49
C THR A 67 2.20 -13.93 6.94
N LEU A 68 1.17 -13.31 6.36
CA LEU A 68 0.07 -14.04 5.74
C LEU A 68 0.57 -14.91 4.56
N LEU A 69 1.43 -14.37 3.71
CA LEU A 69 2.00 -15.09 2.57
C LEU A 69 2.92 -16.25 3.00
N ASN A 70 3.69 -16.07 4.07
CA ASN A 70 4.52 -17.12 4.66
C ASN A 70 3.68 -18.27 5.25
N ASN A 71 2.41 -18.02 5.57
CA ASN A 71 1.43 -19.01 6.00
C ASN A 71 0.44 -19.41 4.89
N ASN A 72 0.75 -19.07 3.63
CA ASN A 72 -0.06 -19.40 2.45
C ASN A 72 -1.49 -18.79 2.46
N PHE A 73 -1.69 -17.66 3.13
CA PHE A 73 -2.92 -16.86 3.10
C PHE A 73 -2.80 -15.71 2.08
N LYS A 74 -2.99 -16.01 0.80
CA LYS A 74 -2.81 -15.08 -0.32
C LYS A 74 -3.97 -14.08 -0.40
N LEU A 75 -5.23 -14.52 -0.35
CA LEU A 75 -6.39 -13.63 -0.48
C LEU A 75 -6.40 -12.52 0.61
N PRO A 76 -6.19 -12.82 1.91
CA PRO A 76 -6.06 -11.77 2.92
C PRO A 76 -4.83 -10.88 2.73
N ALA A 77 -3.71 -11.43 2.26
CA ALA A 77 -2.52 -10.63 1.97
C ALA A 77 -2.75 -9.64 0.82
N MET A 78 -3.44 -10.07 -0.24
CA MET A 78 -3.82 -9.23 -1.37
C MET A 78 -4.68 -8.04 -0.92
N ALA A 79 -5.61 -8.23 0.01
CA ALA A 79 -6.39 -7.13 0.58
C ALA A 79 -5.51 -6.11 1.33
N LEU A 80 -4.48 -6.54 2.07
CA LEU A 80 -3.52 -5.63 2.70
C LEU A 80 -2.63 -4.92 1.69
N ILE A 81 -2.25 -5.60 0.61
CA ILE A 81 -1.44 -5.01 -0.46
C ILE A 81 -2.23 -3.91 -1.18
N GLN A 82 -3.53 -4.09 -1.37
CA GLN A 82 -4.39 -3.03 -1.90
C GLN A 82 -4.37 -1.78 -1.02
N ILE A 83 -4.39 -1.93 0.31
CA ILE A 83 -4.25 -0.79 1.24
C ILE A 83 -2.87 -0.13 1.07
N LEU A 84 -1.80 -0.93 0.99
CA LEU A 84 -0.45 -0.43 0.72
C LEU A 84 -0.36 0.30 -0.63
N ALA A 85 -1.06 -0.18 -1.64
CA ALA A 85 -1.13 0.43 -2.96
C ALA A 85 -1.78 1.81 -2.90
N GLU A 86 -2.93 1.93 -2.23
CA GLU A 86 -3.62 3.20 -2.03
C GLU A 86 -2.74 4.21 -1.28
N ILE A 87 -2.06 3.75 -0.22
CA ILE A 87 -1.08 4.54 0.52
C ILE A 87 0.04 5.02 -0.40
N THR A 88 0.63 4.10 -1.17
CA THR A 88 1.73 4.39 -2.08
C THR A 88 1.32 5.44 -3.11
N LEU A 89 0.16 5.27 -3.74
CA LEU A 89 -0.35 6.18 -4.77
C LEU A 89 -0.66 7.57 -4.21
N ARG A 90 -1.28 7.66 -3.02
CA ARG A 90 -1.53 8.94 -2.34
C ARG A 90 -0.23 9.61 -1.93
N LEU A 91 0.76 8.84 -1.46
CA LEU A 91 2.07 9.36 -1.09
C LEU A 91 2.83 9.87 -2.32
N CYS A 92 2.82 9.13 -3.43
CA CYS A 92 3.33 9.59 -4.72
C CYS A 92 2.70 10.95 -5.08
N TRP A 93 1.37 11.03 -5.11
CA TRP A 93 0.68 12.27 -5.48
C TRP A 93 1.05 13.44 -4.55
N CYS A 94 1.19 13.18 -3.25
CA CYS A 94 1.49 14.20 -2.25
C CYS A 94 2.95 14.69 -2.30
N LEU A 95 3.92 13.78 -2.46
CA LEU A 95 5.35 14.08 -2.35
C LEU A 95 6.03 14.31 -3.71
N TYR A 96 5.44 13.89 -4.82
CA TYR A 96 6.07 14.01 -6.13
C TYR A 96 6.08 15.47 -6.60
N GLY A 97 7.26 16.05 -6.82
CA GLY A 97 7.40 17.48 -7.08
C GLY A 97 6.87 17.95 -8.44
N ASP A 98 6.76 17.04 -9.42
CA ASP A 98 6.34 17.36 -10.78
C ASP A 98 4.82 17.17 -10.93
N ASN A 99 4.06 18.13 -10.37
CA ASN A 99 2.60 18.17 -10.51
C ASN A 99 2.17 19.33 -11.44
N PRO A 100 1.09 19.15 -12.24
CA PRO A 100 0.66 20.16 -13.22
C PRO A 100 0.34 21.53 -12.61
N GLN A 101 -0.12 21.55 -11.35
CA GLN A 101 -0.54 22.74 -10.63
C GLN A 101 0.63 23.44 -9.88
N LYS A 102 1.83 22.82 -9.88
CA LYS A 102 3.03 23.27 -9.14
C LYS A 102 2.75 23.55 -7.65
N GLU A 103 1.83 22.80 -7.06
CA GLU A 103 1.51 22.91 -5.64
C GLU A 103 2.67 22.41 -4.77
N SER A 104 2.80 23.01 -3.58
CA SER A 104 3.72 22.50 -2.57
C SER A 104 3.19 21.20 -1.94
N THR A 105 4.10 20.43 -1.33
CA THR A 105 3.75 19.24 -0.55
C THR A 105 2.72 19.54 0.54
N ASP A 106 2.88 20.65 1.27
CA ASP A 106 1.96 21.04 2.34
C ASP A 106 0.53 21.29 1.83
N VAL A 107 0.38 21.99 0.71
CA VAL A 107 -0.93 22.21 0.07
C VAL A 107 -1.61 20.88 -0.26
N ARG A 108 -0.89 19.95 -0.89
CA ARG A 108 -1.43 18.63 -1.24
C ARG A 108 -1.77 17.79 -0.03
N ALA A 109 -0.93 17.81 1.02
CA ALA A 109 -1.23 17.16 2.28
C ALA A 109 -2.50 17.72 2.92
N GLN A 110 -2.73 19.03 2.85
CA GLN A 110 -3.98 19.66 3.31
C GLN A 110 -5.19 19.26 2.45
N ARG A 111 -5.06 19.23 1.11
CA ARG A 111 -6.10 18.74 0.19
C ARG A 111 -6.48 17.29 0.51
N TRP A 112 -5.50 16.44 0.82
CA TRP A 112 -5.71 15.05 1.25
C TRP A 112 -6.40 14.99 2.62
N LEU A 113 -5.91 15.73 3.62
CA LEU A 113 -6.56 15.80 4.94
C LEU A 113 -8.03 16.21 4.83
N LYS A 114 -8.34 17.21 4.00
CA LYS A 114 -9.72 17.66 3.74
C LYS A 114 -10.59 16.56 3.15
N GLN A 115 -10.06 15.78 2.20
CA GLN A 115 -10.79 14.62 1.67
C GLN A 115 -11.03 13.56 2.75
N SER A 116 -10.01 13.21 3.53
CA SER A 116 -10.13 12.23 4.61
C SER A 116 -11.19 12.63 5.62
N CYS A 117 -11.26 13.91 6.01
CA CYS A 117 -12.32 14.44 6.86
C CYS A 117 -13.71 14.32 6.21
N LYS A 118 -13.84 14.62 4.91
CA LYS A 118 -15.11 14.49 4.18
C LYS A 118 -15.59 13.03 4.13
N GLU A 119 -14.71 12.07 3.88
CA GLU A 119 -15.06 10.65 3.83
C GLU A 119 -15.48 10.13 5.20
N GLN A 120 -14.76 10.48 6.26
CA GLN A 120 -15.14 10.12 7.63
C GLN A 120 -16.48 10.72 8.03
N GLN A 121 -16.71 11.99 7.68
CA GLN A 121 -18.01 12.63 7.92
C GLN A 121 -19.15 11.91 7.18
N LYS A 122 -18.94 11.58 5.89
CA LYS A 122 -19.91 10.84 5.07
C LYS A 122 -20.23 9.47 5.67
N PHE A 123 -19.20 8.75 6.14
CA PHE A 123 -19.36 7.47 6.82
C PHE A 123 -20.21 7.60 8.10
N LEU A 124 -19.87 8.56 8.97
CA LEU A 124 -20.61 8.81 10.22
C LEU A 124 -22.07 9.20 9.97
N LYS A 125 -22.34 10.04 8.97
CA LYS A 125 -23.71 10.40 8.55
C LYS A 125 -24.51 9.17 8.10
N LYS A 126 -23.87 8.21 7.42
CA LYS A 126 -24.49 6.93 7.02
C LYS A 126 -24.74 5.98 8.20
N LEU A 127 -23.90 6.02 9.23
CA LEU A 127 -24.08 5.20 10.44
C LEU A 127 -25.21 5.72 11.35
N LEU A 128 -25.48 7.01 11.29
CA LEU A 128 -26.39 7.70 12.20
C LEU A 128 -27.81 7.10 12.30
N PRO A 129 -28.44 6.62 11.21
CA PRO A 129 -29.74 5.93 11.28
C PRO A 129 -29.69 4.58 12.02
N SER A 130 -28.52 3.94 12.07
CA SER A 130 -28.36 2.58 12.59
C SER A 130 -27.91 2.53 14.06
N PHE A 131 -27.49 3.66 14.65
CA PHE A 131 -26.87 3.70 15.99
C PHE A 131 -27.56 4.69 16.94
N ASN A 132 -28.77 4.35 17.38
CA ASN A 132 -29.56 5.19 18.30
C ASN A 132 -28.85 5.49 19.63
N ALA A 133 -28.14 4.51 20.21
CA ALA A 133 -27.46 4.68 21.51
C ALA A 133 -26.25 5.63 21.47
N ASN A 134 -25.65 5.87 20.29
CA ASN A 134 -24.42 6.65 20.13
C ASN A 134 -24.63 7.96 19.33
N LYS A 135 -25.88 8.34 19.05
CA LYS A 135 -26.21 9.47 18.17
C LYS A 135 -25.53 10.78 18.58
N LYS A 136 -25.45 11.07 19.88
CA LYS A 136 -24.78 12.27 20.42
C LYS A 136 -23.30 12.30 20.05
N LYS A 137 -22.57 11.21 20.36
CA LYS A 137 -21.13 11.09 20.06
C LYS A 137 -20.85 11.16 18.56
N ILE A 138 -21.68 10.52 17.75
CA ILE A 138 -21.57 10.58 16.28
C ILE A 138 -21.77 12.03 15.79
N ASN A 139 -22.76 12.76 16.31
CA ASN A 139 -22.98 14.17 15.96
C ASN A 139 -21.82 15.09 16.39
N GLU A 140 -21.22 14.84 17.55
CA GLU A 140 -20.03 15.58 18.01
C GLU A 140 -18.84 15.36 17.06
N GLN A 141 -18.61 14.11 16.63
CA GLN A 141 -17.58 13.79 15.64
C GLN A 141 -17.86 14.42 14.27
N ILE A 142 -19.12 14.39 13.80
CA ILE A 142 -19.53 15.08 12.56
C ILE A 142 -19.22 16.58 12.66
N SER A 143 -19.57 17.22 13.77
CA SER A 143 -19.33 18.65 14.01
C SER A 143 -17.84 18.98 14.07
N TYR A 144 -17.03 18.09 14.65
CA TYR A 144 -15.57 18.20 14.63
C TYR A 144 -15.02 18.18 13.20
N PHE A 145 -15.47 17.24 12.36
CA PHE A 145 -15.04 17.17 10.96
C PHE A 145 -15.54 18.36 10.14
N ASP A 146 -16.76 18.87 10.38
CA ASP A 146 -17.25 20.09 9.73
C ASP A 146 -16.31 21.28 9.97
N LYS A 147 -15.87 21.49 11.21
CA LYS A 147 -14.91 22.55 11.55
C LYS A 147 -13.57 22.34 10.84
N LYS A 148 -13.02 21.12 10.88
CA LYS A 148 -11.76 20.79 10.21
C LYS A 148 -11.81 20.99 8.69
N ILE A 149 -12.93 20.64 8.05
CA ILE A 149 -13.13 20.86 6.61
C ILE A 149 -13.18 22.35 6.27
N ALA A 150 -13.82 23.16 7.12
CA ALA A 150 -13.92 24.61 6.94
C ALA A 150 -12.58 25.34 7.19
N GLU A 151 -11.73 24.82 8.07
CA GLU A 151 -10.39 25.36 8.37
C GLU A 151 -9.40 25.23 7.20
N ILE A 152 -9.58 24.23 6.32
CA ILE A 152 -8.65 23.97 5.21
C ILE A 152 -9.11 24.77 3.97
N PRO A 153 -8.34 25.77 3.50
CA PRO A 153 -8.80 26.68 2.43
C PRO A 153 -8.75 26.04 1.04
N TYR A 154 -7.98 24.97 0.88
CA TYR A 154 -7.78 24.31 -0.41
C TYR A 154 -8.98 23.45 -0.81
N GLU A 155 -9.06 23.13 -2.10
CA GLU A 155 -10.00 22.12 -2.56
C GLU A 155 -9.66 20.75 -1.97
N SER A 156 -10.57 19.80 -2.16
CA SER A 156 -10.32 18.45 -1.68
C SER A 156 -9.59 17.65 -2.75
N ALA A 157 -8.70 16.75 -2.35
CA ALA A 157 -7.98 15.87 -3.28
C ALA A 157 -8.90 14.92 -4.09
N GLY A 158 -10.19 14.87 -3.77
CA GLY A 158 -11.16 14.00 -4.45
C GLY A 158 -10.98 12.52 -4.11
N ASN A 159 -11.72 11.68 -4.83
CA ASN A 159 -11.55 10.22 -4.72
C ASN A 159 -10.13 9.81 -5.16
N LEU A 160 -9.73 8.56 -4.90
CA LEU A 160 -8.40 8.07 -5.29
C LEU A 160 -8.13 8.31 -6.79
N TYR A 161 -9.15 8.10 -7.64
CA TYR A 161 -9.08 8.35 -9.08
C TYR A 161 -8.71 9.80 -9.44
N GLY A 162 -9.21 10.79 -8.69
CA GLY A 162 -8.83 12.20 -8.87
C GLY A 162 -7.34 12.43 -8.64
N SER A 163 -6.75 11.83 -7.60
CA SER A 163 -5.29 11.87 -7.40
C SER A 163 -4.51 11.14 -8.48
N LEU A 164 -5.06 10.06 -9.07
CA LEU A 164 -4.43 9.34 -10.17
C LEU A 164 -4.40 10.16 -11.46
N ASP A 165 -5.42 10.97 -11.72
CA ASP A 165 -5.47 11.84 -12.90
C ASP A 165 -4.44 12.98 -12.83
N GLU A 166 -4.05 13.37 -11.62
CA GLU A 166 -3.01 14.38 -11.37
C GLU A 166 -1.58 13.80 -11.30
N LEU A 167 -1.41 12.46 -11.33
CA LEU A 167 -0.09 11.83 -11.37
C LEU A 167 0.54 11.89 -12.76
N ASN A 168 1.87 11.84 -12.81
CA ASN A 168 2.62 11.66 -14.05
C ASN A 168 2.12 10.41 -14.81
N VAL A 169 1.99 10.51 -16.14
CA VAL A 169 1.46 9.44 -17.02
C VAL A 169 2.18 8.11 -16.83
N ASN A 170 3.50 8.11 -16.60
CA ASN A 170 4.26 6.87 -16.38
C ASN A 170 3.87 6.23 -15.04
N LEU A 171 3.77 7.03 -13.97
CA LEU A 171 3.31 6.52 -12.66
C LEU A 171 1.87 6.01 -12.74
N LYS A 172 1.01 6.71 -13.47
CA LYS A 172 -0.39 6.31 -13.67
C LYS A 172 -0.49 4.98 -14.44
N ASN A 173 0.26 4.82 -15.52
CA ASN A 173 0.15 3.65 -16.39
C ASN A 173 0.88 2.43 -15.82
N ASP A 174 1.95 2.65 -15.05
CA ASP A 174 2.76 1.55 -14.53
C ASP A 174 2.33 1.13 -13.12
N LEU A 175 2.05 2.07 -12.23
CA LEU A 175 1.85 1.78 -10.81
C LEU A 175 0.40 1.42 -10.48
N TYR A 176 -0.57 2.08 -11.11
CA TYR A 176 -1.98 1.86 -10.80
C TYR A 176 -2.51 0.48 -11.25
N PRO A 177 -2.31 0.03 -12.50
CA PRO A 177 -2.71 -1.32 -12.90
C PRO A 177 -2.01 -2.39 -12.07
N LEU A 178 -0.71 -2.19 -11.82
CA LEU A 178 0.14 -3.12 -11.08
C LEU A 178 -0.33 -3.32 -9.64
N LEU A 179 -0.68 -2.23 -8.95
CA LEU A 179 -0.95 -2.27 -7.51
C LEU A 179 -2.43 -2.23 -7.12
N TYR A 180 -3.33 -1.72 -7.96
CA TYR A 180 -4.74 -1.54 -7.58
C TYR A 180 -5.68 -2.53 -8.28
N SER A 181 -5.48 -2.79 -9.57
CA SER A 181 -6.39 -3.62 -10.37
C SER A 181 -6.28 -5.10 -9.99
N THR A 182 -5.04 -5.54 -9.74
CA THR A 182 -4.67 -6.93 -9.45
C THR A 182 -5.33 -7.47 -8.18
N PHE A 183 -5.58 -6.62 -7.19
CA PHE A 183 -6.03 -7.06 -5.87
C PHE A 183 -7.47 -6.64 -5.53
N ASN A 184 -8.18 -6.03 -6.47
CA ASN A 184 -9.55 -5.54 -6.25
C ASN A 184 -10.52 -6.66 -5.83
N THR A 185 -10.34 -7.86 -6.39
CA THR A 185 -11.15 -9.05 -6.05
C THR A 185 -10.99 -9.48 -4.59
N ALA A 186 -9.86 -9.18 -3.95
CA ALA A 186 -9.61 -9.52 -2.55
C ALA A 186 -10.39 -8.64 -1.56
N ILE A 187 -10.75 -7.41 -1.95
CA ILE A 187 -11.56 -6.49 -1.14
C ILE A 187 -13.04 -6.54 -1.53
N HIS A 188 -13.31 -6.81 -2.81
CA HIS A 188 -14.66 -6.90 -3.35
C HIS A 188 -14.91 -8.32 -3.87
N PRO A 189 -15.09 -9.30 -2.96
CA PRO A 189 -15.36 -10.67 -3.36
C PRO A 189 -16.67 -10.72 -4.16
N ASP A 190 -16.60 -11.26 -5.37
CA ASP A 190 -17.74 -11.46 -6.24
C ASP A 190 -18.09 -12.96 -6.36
N LEU A 191 -19.19 -13.27 -7.05
CA LEU A 191 -19.62 -14.64 -7.24
C LEU A 191 -18.60 -15.48 -8.03
N LEU A 192 -17.80 -14.84 -8.89
CA LEU A 192 -16.77 -15.53 -9.66
C LEU A 192 -15.63 -15.98 -8.75
N LEU A 193 -15.12 -15.10 -7.90
CA LEU A 193 -14.15 -15.46 -6.87
C LEU A 193 -14.68 -16.58 -5.99
N LEU A 194 -15.89 -16.44 -5.45
CA LEU A 194 -16.47 -17.46 -4.57
C LEU A 194 -16.61 -18.81 -5.27
N SER A 195 -16.92 -18.82 -6.57
CA SER A 195 -16.97 -20.05 -7.36
C SER A 195 -15.59 -20.68 -7.56
N ASN A 196 -14.54 -19.87 -7.74
CA ASN A 196 -13.17 -20.35 -7.91
C ASN A 196 -12.57 -20.94 -6.62
N LEU A 197 -13.06 -20.51 -5.45
CA LEU A 197 -12.64 -21.06 -4.16
C LEU A 197 -13.29 -22.42 -3.84
N ILE A 198 -14.20 -22.90 -4.69
CA ILE A 198 -14.88 -24.18 -4.51
C ILE A 198 -14.37 -25.16 -5.56
N LYS A 199 -13.81 -26.27 -5.11
CA LYS A 199 -13.46 -27.41 -5.96
C LYS A 199 -14.55 -28.47 -5.86
N LYS A 200 -14.98 -28.98 -7.02
CA LYS A 200 -15.92 -30.09 -7.09
C LYS A 200 -15.15 -31.37 -7.43
N ASP A 201 -15.08 -32.29 -6.47
CA ASP A 201 -14.60 -33.65 -6.71
C ASP A 201 -15.75 -34.64 -6.48
N LYS A 202 -16.17 -35.31 -7.56
CA LYS A 202 -17.34 -36.20 -7.61
C LYS A 202 -18.60 -35.48 -7.09
N ASN A 203 -19.04 -35.86 -5.89
CA ASN A 203 -20.25 -35.37 -5.21
C ASN A 203 -19.94 -34.53 -3.96
N LYS A 204 -18.69 -34.07 -3.79
CA LYS A 204 -18.28 -33.24 -2.66
C LYS A 204 -17.78 -31.89 -3.15
N TYR A 205 -18.19 -30.84 -2.45
CA TYR A 205 -17.61 -29.52 -2.58
C TYR A 205 -16.54 -29.38 -1.50
N THR A 206 -15.32 -29.02 -1.90
CA THR A 206 -14.24 -28.65 -0.99
C THR A 206 -13.93 -27.17 -1.19
N PHE A 207 -13.81 -26.44 -0.08
CA PHE A 207 -13.40 -25.05 -0.09
C PHE A 207 -11.87 -25.00 -0.03
N SER A 208 -11.23 -24.40 -1.03
CA SER A 208 -9.76 -24.24 -1.05
C SER A 208 -9.28 -23.23 -0.03
N GLY A 209 -10.14 -22.30 0.39
CA GLY A 209 -9.80 -21.21 1.30
C GLY A 209 -9.03 -20.07 0.65
N ASP A 210 -8.33 -20.35 -0.46
CA ASP A 210 -7.45 -19.39 -1.14
C ASP A 210 -7.23 -19.72 -2.63
N PHE A 211 -6.45 -18.88 -3.31
CA PHE A 211 -6.00 -19.10 -4.68
C PHE A 211 -4.86 -20.13 -4.74
N ASP A 212 -5.09 -21.26 -5.38
CA ASP A 212 -4.03 -22.26 -5.60
C ASP A 212 -3.08 -21.84 -6.72
N ASP A 213 -3.59 -21.11 -7.72
CA ASP A 213 -2.90 -20.84 -8.99
C ASP A 213 -1.98 -19.63 -8.94
N ILE A 214 -2.03 -18.84 -7.87
CA ILE A 214 -1.22 -17.63 -7.70
C ILE A 214 0.00 -17.98 -6.84
N ASP A 215 1.19 -17.76 -7.37
CA ASP A 215 2.43 -17.91 -6.61
C ASP A 215 2.56 -16.81 -5.53
N SER A 216 2.81 -17.22 -4.29
CA SER A 216 3.06 -16.33 -3.16
C SER A 216 4.28 -15.43 -3.38
N ASN A 217 5.31 -15.87 -4.11
CA ASN A 217 6.49 -15.05 -4.38
C ASN A 217 6.17 -13.88 -5.30
N ASN A 218 5.29 -14.07 -6.29
CA ASN A 218 4.74 -12.99 -7.09
C ASN A 218 4.08 -11.94 -6.18
N ILE A 219 3.24 -12.38 -5.24
CA ILE A 219 2.54 -11.48 -4.32
C ILE A 219 3.53 -10.73 -3.39
N LYS A 220 4.56 -11.42 -2.87
CA LYS A 220 5.62 -10.80 -2.04
C LYS A 220 6.37 -9.71 -2.79
N PHE A 221 6.59 -9.88 -4.09
CA PHE A 221 7.25 -8.87 -4.92
C PHE A 221 6.43 -7.57 -5.01
N TYR A 222 5.10 -7.63 -5.00
CA TYR A 222 4.25 -6.45 -4.89
C TYR A 222 4.38 -5.74 -3.54
N VAL A 223 4.48 -6.49 -2.43
CA VAL A 223 4.76 -5.91 -1.10
C VAL A 223 6.08 -5.14 -1.13
N MET A 224 7.14 -5.74 -1.68
CA MET A 224 8.44 -5.10 -1.83
C MET A 224 8.38 -3.85 -2.72
N THR A 225 7.58 -3.88 -3.78
CA THR A 225 7.39 -2.73 -4.67
C THR A 225 6.73 -1.57 -3.93
N CYS A 226 5.66 -1.81 -3.16
CA CYS A 226 5.06 -0.77 -2.32
C CYS A 226 6.06 -0.22 -1.29
N ALA A 227 6.79 -1.11 -0.59
CA ALA A 227 7.82 -0.72 0.38
C ALA A 227 8.91 0.16 -0.25
N PHE A 228 9.42 -0.25 -1.41
CA PHE A 228 10.42 0.50 -2.18
C PHE A 228 9.94 1.91 -2.49
N TRP A 229 8.73 2.05 -3.04
CA TRP A 229 8.17 3.36 -3.38
C TRP A 229 8.00 4.24 -2.15
N ILE A 230 7.39 3.72 -1.08
CA ILE A 230 7.14 4.48 0.14
C ILE A 230 8.46 4.99 0.73
N VAL A 231 9.44 4.12 0.91
CA VAL A 231 10.74 4.49 1.49
C VAL A 231 11.49 5.47 0.57
N SER A 232 11.49 5.22 -0.74
CA SER A 232 12.18 6.09 -1.70
C SER A 232 11.58 7.50 -1.72
N LEU A 233 10.25 7.63 -1.71
CA LEU A 233 9.58 8.93 -1.69
C LEU A 233 9.91 9.72 -0.42
N VAL A 234 9.91 9.06 0.74
CA VAL A 234 10.29 9.71 2.00
C VAL A 234 11.75 10.19 1.95
N ARG A 235 12.68 9.34 1.48
CA ARG A 235 14.08 9.74 1.34
C ARG A 235 14.27 10.89 0.35
N ILE A 236 13.56 10.87 -0.78
CA ILE A 236 13.59 11.95 -1.77
C ILE A 236 13.06 13.25 -1.16
N SER A 237 11.97 13.21 -0.38
CA SER A 237 11.40 14.38 0.32
C SER A 237 12.44 15.06 1.20
N TYR A 238 13.19 14.27 1.98
CA TYR A 238 14.27 14.75 2.84
C TYR A 238 15.61 14.97 2.11
N LYS A 239 15.65 14.85 0.77
CA LYS A 239 16.87 14.97 -0.06
C LYS A 239 17.98 14.00 0.34
N TRP A 240 17.62 12.85 0.90
CA TRP A 240 18.54 11.79 1.23
C TRP A 240 18.80 10.88 0.03
N ASP A 241 20.01 10.31 -0.01
CA ASP A 241 20.34 9.29 -1.01
C ASP A 241 19.51 8.00 -0.80
N TYR A 242 19.04 7.44 -1.91
CA TYR A 242 18.29 6.18 -1.95
C TYR A 242 18.83 5.19 -3.00
N ASN A 243 20.04 5.43 -3.51
CA ASN A 243 20.62 4.61 -4.59
C ASN A 243 20.86 3.17 -4.14
N ASP A 244 21.27 2.94 -2.89
CA ASP A 244 21.46 1.60 -2.33
C ASP A 244 20.14 0.81 -2.31
N ILE A 245 19.05 1.46 -1.88
CA ILE A 245 17.70 0.87 -1.88
C ILE A 245 17.28 0.51 -3.31
N LYS A 246 17.50 1.43 -4.26
CA LYS A 246 17.19 1.22 -5.67
C LYS A 246 17.98 0.05 -6.27
N ALA A 247 19.28 -0.04 -5.97
CA ALA A 247 20.13 -1.12 -6.46
C ALA A 247 19.63 -2.49 -5.96
N GLN A 248 19.33 -2.60 -4.66
CA GLN A 248 18.79 -3.83 -4.07
C GLN A 248 17.42 -4.21 -4.67
N TYR A 249 16.53 -3.23 -4.86
CA TYR A 249 15.23 -3.46 -5.50
C TYR A 249 15.39 -4.00 -6.94
N LEU A 250 16.25 -3.37 -7.75
CA LEU A 250 16.48 -3.77 -9.14
C LEU A 250 17.14 -5.15 -9.25
N GLU A 251 18.03 -5.49 -8.31
CA GLU A 251 18.64 -6.82 -8.25
C GLU A 251 17.59 -7.91 -8.01
N ILE A 252 16.72 -7.73 -7.01
CA ILE A 252 15.67 -8.70 -6.68
C ILE A 252 14.63 -8.76 -7.81
N LYS A 253 14.27 -7.62 -8.40
CA LYS A 253 13.38 -7.55 -9.56
C LYS A 253 13.90 -8.39 -10.73
N LYS A 254 15.20 -8.26 -11.06
CA LYS A 254 15.81 -9.06 -12.13
C LYS A 254 15.75 -10.56 -11.85
N ILE A 255 16.02 -10.97 -10.60
CA ILE A 255 15.93 -12.38 -10.19
C ILE A 255 14.49 -12.89 -10.37
N HIS A 256 13.50 -12.10 -9.92
CA HIS A 256 12.09 -12.43 -10.02
C HIS A 256 11.56 -12.52 -11.47
N GLU A 257 11.96 -11.59 -12.32
CA GLU A 257 11.59 -11.60 -13.75
C GLU A 257 12.20 -12.80 -14.51
N ASN A 258 13.33 -13.32 -14.04
CA ASN A 258 13.93 -14.52 -14.62
C ASN A 258 13.22 -15.79 -14.15
N SER A 259 12.77 -15.86 -12.89
CA SER A 259 12.07 -17.04 -12.37
C SER A 259 10.65 -17.22 -12.90
N THR A 260 10.02 -16.14 -13.39
CA THR A 260 8.64 -16.18 -13.93
C THR A 260 8.57 -16.52 -15.43
N LYS A 261 9.72 -16.60 -16.11
CA LYS A 261 9.80 -16.89 -17.56
C LYS A 261 10.08 -18.37 -17.89
N GLU A 262 10.44 -19.16 -16.89
CA GLU A 262 10.70 -20.61 -16.99
C GLU A 262 9.44 -21.42 -16.70
#